data_AF-A0A965L9H6-F1
#
_entry.id   AF-A0A965L9H6-F1
#
_cell.length_a   1.000
_cell.length_b   1.000
_cell.length_c   1.000
_cell.angle_alpha   90.00
_cell.angle_beta   90.00
_cell.angle_gamma   90.00
#
_symmetry.space_group_name_H-M   'P 1'
#
loop_
_entity.id
_entity.type
_entity.pdbx_description
1 polymer ?
#
loop_
_entity_poly.entity_id
_entity_poly.type
_entity_poly.pdbx_seq_one_letter_code
_entity_poly.pdbx_strand_id
1 'polypeptide(L)' 'MKIKIVKEFGGYRVGQEFDWGDGMARVFLARGLVCRVEDRDEETAAVELRAEKAIQPQGKKRGK' A
#
# COMPACT_ATOMS: atom_id res chain seq x y z
N MET A 1 10.43 2.95 15.56
CA MET A 1 10.37 3.65 14.25
C MET A 1 8.92 3.84 13.92
N LYS A 2 8.46 5.09 13.81
CA LYS A 2 7.09 5.37 13.38
C LYS A 2 6.91 5.03 11.91
N ILE A 3 5.85 4.28 11.63
CA ILE A 3 5.43 3.89 10.29
C ILE A 3 3.93 4.17 10.12
N LYS A 4 3.52 4.40 8.87
CA LYS A 4 2.13 4.57 8.47
C LYS A 4 1.77 3.49 7.47
N ILE A 5 0.63 2.85 7.67
CA ILE A 5 0.11 1.84 6.74
C ILE A 5 -0.32 2.53 5.45
N VAL A 6 0.30 2.15 4.32
CA VAL A 6 -0.05 2.67 2.99
C VAL A 6 -0.92 1.71 2.18
N LYS A 7 -0.95 0.43 2.59
CA LYS A 7 -1.76 -0.61 1.96
C LYS A 7 -2.43 -1.46 3.04
N GLU A 8 -3.68 -1.85 2.83
CA GLU A 8 -4.38 -2.73 3.78
C GLU A 8 -3.77 -4.14 3.77
N PHE A 9 -3.44 -4.68 4.94
CA PHE A 9 -2.96 -6.07 5.10
C PHE A 9 -3.19 -6.57 6.52
N GLY A 10 -3.45 -7.87 6.70
CA GLY A 10 -3.47 -8.50 8.03
C GLY A 10 -4.40 -7.85 9.06
N GLY A 11 -5.45 -7.15 8.62
CA GLY A 11 -6.36 -6.39 9.48
C GLY A 11 -5.97 -4.93 9.75
N TYR A 12 -4.78 -4.50 9.31
CA TYR A 12 -4.33 -3.12 9.39
C TYR A 12 -4.89 -2.29 8.24
N ARG A 13 -5.52 -1.17 8.57
CA ARG A 13 -6.12 -0.24 7.60
C ARG A 13 -5.13 0.84 7.19
N VAL A 14 -5.30 1.34 5.96
CA VAL A 14 -4.54 2.46 5.42
C VAL A 14 -4.70 3.69 6.32
N GLY A 15 -3.60 4.40 6.55
CA GLY A 15 -3.57 5.63 7.33
C GLY A 15 -3.29 5.45 8.81
N GLN A 16 -3.32 4.23 9.34
CA GLN A 16 -2.95 3.96 10.72
C GLN A 16 -1.45 4.13 10.94
N GLU A 17 -1.07 4.69 12.09
CA GLU A 17 0.31 4.90 12.49
C GLU A 17 0.68 3.97 13.64
N PHE A 18 1.87 3.37 13.56
CA PHE A 18 2.39 2.46 14.57
C PHE A 18 3.87 2.76 14.83
N ASP A 19 4.33 2.54 16.06
CA ASP A 19 5.76 2.48 16.34
C ASP A 19 6.21 1.02 16.33
N TRP A 20 7.03 0.67 15.33
CA TRP A 20 7.59 -0.68 15.16
C TRP A 20 9.10 -0.68 15.35
N GLY A 21 9.64 -1.84 15.73
CA GLY A 21 11.08 -2.07 15.71
C GLY A 21 11.64 -1.99 14.28
N ASP A 22 12.86 -1.45 14.14
CA ASP A 22 13.49 -1.15 12.84
C ASP A 22 13.58 -2.37 11.91
N GLY A 23 13.88 -3.55 12.47
CA GLY A 23 14.00 -4.79 11.70
C GLY A 23 12.70 -5.17 10.98
N MET A 24 11.58 -5.15 11.71
CA MET A 24 10.27 -5.47 11.12
C MET A 24 9.83 -4.36 10.16
N ALA A 25 9.92 -3.09 10.60
CA ALA A 25 9.54 -1.93 9.79
C ALA A 25 10.21 -1.93 8.41
N ARG A 26 11.52 -2.21 8.32
CA ARG A 26 12.25 -2.28 7.04
C ARG A 26 11.72 -3.34 6.09
N VAL A 27 11.30 -4.51 6.58
CA VAL A 27 10.73 -5.57 5.74
C VAL A 27 9.42 -5.12 5.10
N PHE A 28 8.57 -4.46 5.89
CA PHE A 28 7.29 -3.95 5.39
C PHE A 28 7.46 -2.70 4.50
N LEU A 29 8.46 -1.88 4.77
CA LEU A 29 8.88 -0.76 3.91
C LEU A 29 9.34 -1.26 2.54
N ALA A 30 10.23 -2.26 2.51
CA ALA A 30 10.74 -2.84 1.26
C ALA A 30 9.64 -3.51 0.43
N ARG A 31 8.57 -3.97 1.08
CA ARG A 31 7.37 -4.54 0.42
C ARG A 31 6.35 -3.48 -0.01
N GLY A 32 6.57 -2.21 0.32
CA GLY A 32 5.63 -1.12 0.03
C GLY A 32 4.30 -1.23 0.78
N LEU A 33 4.30 -1.87 1.95
CA LEU A 33 3.09 -2.04 2.78
C LEU A 33 2.92 -0.89 3.78
N VAL A 34 4.04 -0.33 4.22
CA VAL A 34 4.10 0.78 5.17
C VAL A 34 5.09 1.83 4.66
N CYS A 35 4.94 3.07 5.11
CA CYS A 35 5.87 4.18 4.85
C CYS A 35 6.43 4.68 6.20
N ARG A 36 7.66 5.20 6.20
CA ARG A 36 8.25 5.78 7.40
C ARG A 36 7.56 7.12 7.65
N VAL A 37 7.08 7.33 8.87
CA VAL A 37 6.62 8.65 9.31
C VAL A 37 7.84 9.35 9.84
N GLU A 38 8.49 10.13 8.99
CA GLU A 38 9.40 11.17 9.45
C GLU A 38 8.52 12.34 9.90
N ASP A 39 8.87 12.97 11.02
CA ASP A 39 8.14 14.05 11.70
C ASP A 39 8.20 15.37 10.89
N ARG A 40 7.97 15.26 9.58
CA ARG A 40 7.98 16.35 8.61
C ARG A 40 6.53 16.58 8.22
N ASP A 41 5.91 17.53 8.92
CA ASP A 41 4.78 18.32 8.45
C ASP A 41 4.91 18.59 6.95
N GLU A 42 4.23 17.83 6.09
CA GLU A 42 3.99 18.18 4.68
C GLU A 42 2.96 17.19 4.08
N GLU A 43 1.69 17.51 4.29
CA GLU A 43 0.69 17.65 3.23
C GLU A 43 0.97 16.90 1.90
N THR A 44 0.47 15.67 1.74
CA THR A 44 0.12 15.11 0.42
C THR A 44 -0.91 13.99 0.65
N ALA A 45 -2.20 14.34 0.67
CA ALA A 45 -3.07 14.33 -0.50
C ALA A 45 -3.12 12.94 -1.18
N ALA A 46 -4.29 12.30 -1.03
CA ALA A 46 -4.95 11.52 -2.07
C ALA A 46 -4.07 10.50 -2.82
N VAL A 47 -3.85 9.32 -2.23
CA VAL A 47 -3.73 8.11 -3.05
C VAL A 47 -5.15 7.58 -3.28
N GLU A 48 -5.91 8.34 -4.08
CA GLU A 48 -6.92 7.78 -4.96
C GLU A 48 -6.20 6.92 -6.01
N LEU A 49 -5.67 5.76 -5.63
CA LEU A 49 -5.39 4.72 -6.61
C LEU A 49 -6.72 4.02 -6.89
N ARG A 50 -7.55 4.74 -7.64
CA ARG A 50 -8.57 4.20 -8.51
C ARG A 50 -7.89 3.05 -9.25
N ALA A 51 -8.16 1.81 -8.83
CA ALA A 51 -7.70 0.62 -9.49
C ALA A 51 -8.36 0.62 -10.88
N GLU A 52 -7.65 1.22 -11.84
CA GLU A 52 -7.97 1.14 -13.25
C GLU A 52 -7.93 -0.33 -13.63
N LYS A 53 -9.12 -0.91 -13.66
CA LYS A 53 -9.53 -2.12 -14.33
C LYS A 53 -8.55 -2.52 -15.44
N ALA A 54 -7.64 -3.44 -15.14
CA ALA A 54 -7.07 -4.32 -16.15
C ALA A 54 -8.13 -5.39 -16.47
N ILE A 55 -9.13 -5.02 -17.28
CA ILE A 55 -9.97 -6.01 -17.97
C ILE A 55 -9.04 -6.67 -18.99
N GLN A 56 -8.51 -7.84 -18.66
CA GLN A 56 -7.91 -8.72 -19.66
C GLN A 56 -9.02 -9.10 -20.66
N PRO A 57 -8.88 -8.82 -21.96
CA PRO A 57 -9.73 -9.44 -22.95
C PRO A 57 -9.28 -10.90 -23.11
N GLN A 58 -9.90 -11.83 -22.37
CA GLN A 58 -9.80 -13.25 -22.73
C GLN A 58 -10.45 -13.43 -24.09
N GLY A 59 -9.59 -13.72 -25.08
CA GLY A 59 -9.95 -13.85 -26.47
C GLY A 59 -11.07 -14.87 -26.68
N LYS A 60 -12.11 -14.42 -27.40
CA LYS A 60 -13.03 -15.29 -28.13
C LYS A 60 -12.23 -16.30 -28.96
N LYS A 61 -12.20 -17.57 -28.56
CA LYS A 61 -12.05 -18.67 -29.51
C LYS A 61 -13.42 -19.28 -29.75
N ARG A 62 -13.93 -18.90 -30.92
CA ARG A 62 -15.15 -19.30 -31.59
C ARG A 62 -14.96 -20.71 -32.16
N GLY A 63 -15.87 -21.61 -31.79
CA GLY A 63 -16.38 -22.80 -32.47
C GLY A 63 -15.49 -23.66 -33.38
N LYS A 64 -15.55 -24.97 -33.15
CA LYS A 64 -16.12 -25.90 -34.14
C LYS A 64 -16.82 -27.03 -33.41
#